data_AF-A0A6J4K9R2-F1
#
_entry.id   AF-A0A6J4K9R2-F1
#
_cell.length_a   1.000
_cell.length_b   1.000
_cell.length_c   1.000
_cell.angle_alpha   90.00
_cell.angle_beta   90.00
_cell.angle_gamma   90.00
#
_symmetry.space_group_name_H-M   'P 1'
#
loop_
_entity.id
_entity.type
_entity.pdbx_description
1 polymer ?
#
loop_
_entity_poly.entity_id
_entity_poly.type
_entity_poly.pdbx_seq_one_letter_code
_entity_poly.pdbx_strand_id
1 'polypeptide(L)'
;MFGPWKKELEKRAKKGFRGDPIGTVAFYGPDNKYASKVVAAIVPGEDRGLTELRKWFANGLDVRVDPRVGREVTTFLRQHGARTIVVTRGIFGCPHEEEIDYPAGTACPHCPFWAERDRFTEV
;
A
#
# COMPACT_ATOMS: atom_id res chain seq x y z
N MET A 1 4.84 16.95 0.79
CA MET A 1 3.52 17.32 1.34
C MET A 1 2.58 16.12 1.12
N PHE A 2 2.03 15.48 2.15
CA PHE A 2 1.09 14.37 1.97
C PHE A 2 -0.27 14.87 1.47
N GLY A 3 -0.90 14.16 0.53
CA GLY A 3 -2.24 14.49 0.06
C GLY A 3 -3.29 14.33 1.17
N PRO A 4 -4.43 15.03 1.07
CA PRO A 4 -5.45 15.07 2.13
C PRO A 4 -5.98 13.67 2.48
N TRP A 5 -6.03 12.75 1.52
CA TRP A 5 -6.57 11.40 1.71
C TRP A 5 -5.64 10.48 2.52
N LYS A 6 -4.30 10.58 2.36
CA LYS A 6 -3.36 9.79 3.16
C LYS A 6 -3.46 10.18 4.64
N LYS A 7 -3.54 11.48 4.93
CA LYS A 7 -3.73 11.98 6.30
C LYS A 7 -5.01 11.43 6.93
N GLU A 8 -6.08 11.32 6.16
CA GLU A 8 -7.34 10.75 6.66
C GLU A 8 -7.21 9.25 6.97
N LEU A 9 -6.56 8.49 6.11
CA LEU A 9 -6.29 7.07 6.39
C LEU A 9 -5.39 6.88 7.62
N GLU A 10 -4.36 7.72 7.79
CA GLU A 10 -3.52 7.70 8.99
C GLU A 10 -4.31 8.02 10.26
N LYS A 11 -5.25 8.98 10.20
CA LYS A 11 -6.15 9.27 11.34
C LYS A 11 -7.03 8.07 11.66
N ARG A 12 -7.55 7.37 10.65
CA ARG A 12 -8.32 6.14 10.85
C ARG A 12 -7.46 5.02 11.45
N ALA A 13 -6.23 4.85 10.96
CA ALA A 13 -5.29 3.85 11.48
C ALA A 13 -4.92 4.09 12.95
N LYS A 14 -4.76 5.35 13.35
CA LYS A 14 -4.50 5.73 14.76
C LYS A 14 -5.64 5.36 15.72
N LYS A 15 -6.85 5.05 15.23
CA LYS A 15 -7.95 4.58 16.09
C LYS A 15 -7.77 3.12 16.53
N GLY A 16 -6.76 2.42 16.03
CA GLY A 16 -6.49 1.04 16.38
C GLY A 16 -7.54 0.07 15.84
N PHE A 17 -7.59 -1.12 16.42
CA PHE A 17 -8.53 -2.16 16.03
C PHE A 17 -9.98 -1.78 16.38
N ARG A 18 -10.89 -1.93 15.41
CA ARG A 18 -12.31 -1.58 15.51
C ARG A 18 -13.22 -2.70 14.99
N GLY A 19 -12.68 -3.91 14.84
CA GLY A 19 -13.33 -5.08 14.26
C GLY A 19 -12.96 -5.33 12.81
N ASP A 20 -13.44 -6.45 12.27
CA ASP A 20 -13.25 -6.88 10.90
C ASP A 20 -14.42 -6.45 9.98
N PRO A 21 -14.19 -6.27 8.67
CA PRO A 21 -12.94 -6.47 7.94
C PRO A 21 -11.86 -5.42 8.22
N ILE A 22 -10.60 -5.83 8.17
CA ILE A 22 -9.41 -4.97 8.17
C ILE A 22 -9.09 -4.58 6.74
N GLY A 23 -9.01 -3.28 6.48
CA GLY A 23 -8.48 -2.74 5.23
C GLY A 23 -6.99 -2.39 5.40
N THR A 24 -6.11 -3.06 4.66
CA THR A 24 -4.68 -2.76 4.64
C THR A 24 -4.35 -1.88 3.45
N VAL A 25 -3.52 -0.84 3.63
CA VAL A 25 -3.04 0.04 2.55
C VAL A 25 -1.52 0.14 2.63
N ALA A 26 -0.84 -0.26 1.55
CA ALA A 26 0.62 -0.26 1.45
C ALA A 26 1.08 0.54 0.22
N PHE A 27 2.08 1.40 0.41
CA PHE A 27 2.69 2.20 -0.65
C PHE A 27 3.97 1.55 -1.17
N TYR A 28 4.23 1.64 -2.46
CA TYR A 28 5.40 1.07 -3.13
C TYR A 28 6.01 2.09 -4.09
N GLY A 29 7.32 2.02 -4.26
CA GLY A 29 8.09 3.04 -4.96
C GLY A 29 9.50 2.58 -5.31
N PRO A 30 10.15 3.19 -6.31
CA PRO A 30 11.52 2.83 -6.68
C PRO A 30 12.52 3.07 -5.55
N ASP A 31 12.18 3.93 -4.58
CA ASP A 31 12.93 4.20 -3.36
C ASP A 31 11.97 4.52 -2.19
N ASN A 32 12.50 4.92 -1.03
CA ASN A 32 11.70 5.31 0.13
C ASN A 32 11.15 6.75 0.12
N LYS A 33 11.35 7.49 -0.98
CA LYS A 33 10.94 8.90 -1.11
C LYS A 33 9.73 9.06 -2.02
N TYR A 34 9.65 8.33 -3.13
CA TYR A 34 8.62 8.48 -4.15
C TYR A 34 7.74 7.24 -4.27
N ALA A 35 6.44 7.37 -4.02
CA ALA A 35 5.50 6.25 -4.16
C ALA A 35 4.84 6.26 -5.55
N SER A 36 5.11 5.25 -6.37
CA SER A 36 4.50 5.08 -7.71
C SER A 36 3.29 4.14 -7.71
N LYS A 37 3.16 3.30 -6.68
CA LYS A 37 2.09 2.30 -6.53
C LYS A 37 1.48 2.34 -5.13
N VAL A 38 0.18 2.13 -5.04
CA VAL A 38 -0.51 1.81 -3.77
C VAL A 38 -1.30 0.53 -3.95
N VAL A 39 -1.23 -0.34 -2.95
CA VAL A 39 -2.00 -1.59 -2.89
C VAL A 39 -2.92 -1.51 -1.69
N ALA A 40 -4.20 -1.82 -1.89
CA ALA A 40 -5.14 -2.00 -0.80
C ALA A 40 -5.74 -3.40 -0.84
N ALA A 41 -5.97 -3.97 0.33
CA ALA A 41 -6.57 -5.28 0.46
C ALA A 41 -7.53 -5.35 1.65
N ILE A 42 -8.45 -6.33 1.60
CA ILE A 42 -9.45 -6.58 2.64
C ILE A 42 -9.19 -7.94 3.27
N VAL A 43 -9.05 -7.95 4.59
CA VAL A 43 -8.92 -9.14 5.43
C VAL A 43 -10.20 -9.24 6.27
N PRO A 44 -11.08 -10.21 6.03
CA PRO A 44 -12.39 -10.28 6.68
C PRO A 44 -12.38 -10.79 8.14
N GLY A 45 -11.23 -11.25 8.67
CA GLY A 45 -11.06 -11.74 10.04
C GLY A 45 -10.20 -13.01 10.11
N GLU A 46 -10.03 -13.58 11.31
CA GLU A 46 -9.21 -14.78 11.54
C GLU A 46 -9.61 -15.96 10.63
N ASP A 47 -8.59 -16.70 10.17
CA ASP A 47 -8.64 -17.87 9.28
C ASP A 47 -9.27 -17.69 7.90
N ARG A 48 -9.54 -16.44 7.50
CA ARG A 48 -10.01 -16.11 6.15
C ARG A 48 -8.93 -15.28 5.48
N GLY A 49 -8.27 -15.88 4.49
CA GLY A 49 -7.27 -15.20 3.66
C GLY A 49 -7.80 -13.92 3.02
N LEU A 50 -6.91 -13.18 2.34
CA LEU A 50 -7.27 -11.95 1.63
C LEU A 50 -8.45 -12.22 0.67
N THR A 51 -9.56 -11.51 0.86
CA THR A 51 -10.73 -11.68 -0.01
C THR A 51 -10.66 -10.80 -1.23
N GLU A 52 -10.06 -9.61 -1.09
CA GLU A 52 -10.02 -8.60 -2.15
C GLU A 52 -8.68 -7.87 -2.12
N LEU A 53 -8.08 -7.66 -3.29
CA LEU A 53 -6.84 -6.92 -3.46
C LEU A 53 -6.91 -6.06 -4.72
N ARG A 54 -6.56 -4.78 -4.60
CA ARG A 54 -6.43 -3.87 -5.74
C ARG A 54 -5.12 -3.10 -5.69
N LYS A 55 -4.60 -2.81 -6.88
CA LYS A 55 -3.36 -2.07 -7.12
C LYS A 55 -3.71 -0.84 -7.95
N TRP A 56 -3.18 0.31 -7.55
CA TRP A 56 -3.27 1.56 -8.31
C TRP A 56 -1.89 2.11 -8.58
N PHE A 57 -1.75 2.71 -9.75
CA PHE A 57 -0.52 3.33 -10.23
C PHE A 57 -0.80 4.77 -10.61
N ALA A 58 0.18 5.65 -10.40
CA ALA A 58 0.10 7.03 -10.89
C ALA A 58 1.24 7.29 -11.89
N ASN A 59 0.88 7.84 -13.05
CA ASN A 59 1.83 8.22 -14.09
C ASN A 59 2.43 9.58 -13.76
N GLY A 60 3.68 9.60 -13.32
CA GLY A 60 4.47 10.81 -13.08
C GLY A 60 4.06 11.64 -11.85
N LEU A 61 3.17 11.13 -11.00
CA LEU A 61 2.79 11.76 -9.74
C LEU A 61 2.94 10.77 -8.59
N ASP A 62 3.35 11.26 -7.42
CA ASP A 62 3.37 10.43 -6.22
C ASP A 62 1.93 10.04 -5.85
N VAL A 63 1.64 8.74 -5.75
CA VAL A 63 0.27 8.25 -5.49
C VAL A 63 -0.30 8.85 -4.22
N ARG A 64 0.53 9.15 -3.21
CA ARG A 64 0.11 9.70 -1.91
C ARG A 64 -0.46 11.12 -2.02
N VAL A 65 -0.28 11.79 -3.15
CA VAL A 65 -0.85 13.12 -3.44
C VAL A 65 -1.85 13.11 -4.59
N ASP A 66 -1.98 12.02 -5.35
CA ASP A 66 -2.97 11.93 -6.44
C ASP A 66 -4.40 11.84 -5.87
N PRO A 67 -5.27 12.84 -6.11
CA PRO A 67 -6.63 12.85 -5.58
C PRO A 67 -7.53 11.80 -6.25
N ARG A 68 -7.24 11.34 -7.46
CA ARG A 68 -7.99 10.28 -8.15
C ARG A 68 -7.75 8.95 -7.45
N VAL A 69 -6.47 8.61 -7.27
CA VAL A 69 -6.06 7.40 -6.52
C VAL A 69 -6.64 7.42 -5.11
N GLY A 70 -6.56 8.58 -4.43
CA GLY A 70 -7.14 8.72 -3.09
C GLY A 70 -8.64 8.45 -3.02
N ARG A 71 -9.42 8.94 -4.01
CA ARG A 71 -10.87 8.65 -4.10
C ARG A 71 -11.16 7.17 -4.34
N GLU A 72 -10.37 6.51 -5.18
CA GLU A 72 -10.57 5.10 -5.49
C GLU A 72 -10.23 4.19 -4.32
N VAL A 73 -9.08 4.42 -3.65
CA VAL A 73 -8.67 3.66 -2.46
C VAL A 73 -9.71 3.82 -1.34
N THR A 74 -10.15 5.04 -1.06
CA THR A 74 -11.14 5.29 0.00
C THR A 74 -12.51 4.70 -0.34
N THR A 75 -12.90 4.71 -1.61
CA THR A 75 -14.14 4.08 -2.08
C THR A 75 -14.08 2.56 -1.96
N PHE A 76 -12.97 1.94 -2.37
CA PHE A 76 -12.72 0.50 -2.21
C PHE A 76 -12.86 0.07 -0.75
N LEU A 77 -12.19 0.75 0.17
CA LEU A 77 -12.27 0.44 1.61
C LEU A 77 -13.69 0.59 2.17
N ARG A 78 -14.44 1.60 1.72
CA ARG A 78 -15.82 1.85 2.16
C ARG A 78 -16.77 0.78 1.61
N GLN A 79 -16.65 0.43 0.33
CA GLN A 79 -17.52 -0.56 -0.33
C GLN A 79 -17.40 -1.94 0.33
N HIS A 80 -16.21 -2.29 0.82
CA HIS A 80 -15.97 -3.56 1.52
C HIS A 80 -16.16 -3.47 3.04
N GLY A 81 -16.71 -2.36 3.55
CA GLY A 81 -17.06 -2.24 4.95
C GLY A 81 -15.88 -2.26 5.92
N ALA A 82 -14.67 -1.89 5.50
CA ALA A 82 -13.47 -1.95 6.33
C ALA A 82 -13.63 -1.13 7.62
N ARG A 83 -13.69 -1.84 8.76
CA ARG A 83 -13.89 -1.26 10.09
C ARG A 83 -12.58 -0.82 10.70
N THR A 84 -11.55 -1.64 10.56
CA THR A 84 -10.16 -1.33 10.94
C THR A 84 -9.38 -0.95 9.69
N ILE A 85 -8.52 0.06 9.78
CA ILE A 85 -7.62 0.44 8.69
C ILE A 85 -6.19 0.35 9.19
N VAL A 86 -5.32 -0.31 8.41
CA VAL A 86 -3.87 -0.35 8.63
C VAL A 86 -3.19 0.29 7.43
N VAL A 87 -2.24 1.18 7.69
CA VAL A 87 -1.48 1.88 6.66
C VAL A 87 0.00 1.69 6.94
N THR A 88 0.80 1.36 5.92
CA THR A 88 2.26 1.29 6.08
C THR A 88 2.81 2.66 6.47
N ARG A 89 3.79 2.67 7.40
CA ARG A 89 4.41 3.92 7.89
C ARG A 89 5.09 4.70 6.77
N GLY A 90 5.70 3.99 5.83
CA GLY A 90 6.42 4.54 4.69
C GLY A 90 6.09 3.80 3.39
N ILE A 91 7.01 3.90 2.44
CA ILE A 91 6.98 3.14 1.20
C ILE A 91 7.55 1.77 1.51
N PHE A 92 6.72 0.74 1.43
CA PHE A 92 6.98 -0.61 1.91
C PHE A 92 7.92 -1.42 1.00
N GLY A 93 8.12 -1.02 -0.26
CA GLY A 93 9.08 -1.70 -1.11
C GLY A 93 8.96 -1.34 -2.58
N CYS A 94 9.59 -2.17 -3.41
CA CYS A 94 9.63 -2.03 -4.86
C CYS A 94 8.22 -2.15 -5.49
N PRO A 95 7.87 -1.32 -6.50
CA PRO A 95 6.61 -1.43 -7.20
C PRO A 95 6.56 -2.62 -8.17
N HIS A 96 7.70 -3.25 -8.47
CA HIS A 96 7.79 -4.40 -9.37
C HIS A 96 7.61 -5.72 -8.62
N GLU A 97 7.02 -6.69 -9.28
CA GLU A 97 6.66 -7.99 -8.73
C GLU A 97 7.60 -9.08 -9.27
N GLU A 98 8.17 -9.85 -8.36
CA GLU A 98 8.98 -11.03 -8.69
C GLU A 98 8.13 -12.03 -9.48
N GLU A 99 8.76 -12.74 -10.41
CA GLU A 99 8.10 -13.67 -11.34
C GLU A 99 7.13 -13.03 -12.35
N ILE A 100 6.90 -11.71 -12.26
CA ILE A 100 6.10 -10.92 -13.21
C ILE A 100 7.00 -9.95 -13.97
N ASP A 101 7.72 -9.09 -13.25
CA ASP A 101 8.55 -8.03 -13.79
C ASP A 101 10.04 -8.40 -13.82
N TYR A 102 10.48 -9.33 -12.95
CA TYR A 102 11.86 -9.80 -12.88
C TYR A 102 11.95 -11.25 -12.38
N PRO A 103 13.06 -11.98 -12.62
CA PRO A 103 13.18 -13.40 -12.29
C PRO A 103 13.09 -13.71 -10.79
N ALA A 104 12.59 -14.90 -10.48
CA ALA A 104 12.57 -15.45 -9.11
C ALA A 104 13.98 -15.50 -8.48
N GLY A 105 14.06 -15.24 -7.18
CA GLY A 105 15.26 -15.23 -6.37
C GLY A 105 16.21 -14.07 -6.63
N THR A 106 15.84 -13.08 -7.45
CA THR A 106 16.73 -11.98 -7.84
C THR A 106 16.27 -10.63 -7.28
N ALA A 107 17.20 -9.70 -7.10
CA ALA A 107 16.87 -8.32 -6.79
C ALA A 107 16.26 -7.62 -8.02
N CYS A 108 15.27 -6.76 -7.80
CA CYS A 108 14.69 -5.98 -8.89
C CYS A 108 15.75 -5.08 -9.56
N PRO A 109 16.00 -5.22 -10.88
CA PRO A 109 17.04 -4.44 -11.57
C PRO A 109 16.67 -2.95 -11.72
N HIS A 110 15.39 -2.63 -11.61
CA HIS A 110 14.88 -1.26 -11.78
C HIS A 110 14.90 -0.44 -10.49
N CYS A 111 15.05 -1.07 -9.33
CA CYS A 111 14.99 -0.37 -8.04
C CYS A 111 16.15 -0.79 -7.12
N PRO A 112 17.40 -0.38 -7.44
CA PRO A 112 18.60 -0.78 -6.68
C PRO A 112 18.56 -0.39 -5.21
N PHE A 113 17.77 0.63 -4.85
CA PHE A 113 17.53 1.02 -3.46
C PHE A 113 17.06 -0.18 -2.60
N TRP A 114 16.29 -1.12 -3.16
CA TRP A 114 15.73 -2.24 -2.38
C TRP A 114 16.60 -3.50 -2.36
N ALA A 115 17.71 -3.56 -3.12
CA ALA A 115 18.44 -4.80 -3.37
C ALA A 115 19.02 -5.48 -2.10
N GLU A 116 19.32 -4.70 -1.06
CA GLU A 116 19.96 -5.18 0.17
C GLU A 116 19.20 -4.75 1.43
N ARG A 117 17.91 -4.39 1.29
CA ARG A 117 17.10 -3.86 2.40
C ARG A 117 15.98 -4.79 2.78
N ASP A 118 15.84 -5.06 4.08
CA ASP A 118 14.69 -5.79 4.60
C ASP A 118 13.47 -4.86 4.74
N ARG A 119 12.41 -5.16 4.00
CA ARG A 119 11.18 -4.34 3.94
C ARG A 119 10.39 -4.24 5.25
N PHE A 120 10.67 -5.10 6.22
CA PHE A 120 9.99 -5.13 7.51
C PHE A 120 10.76 -4.37 8.60
N THR A 121 12.07 -4.17 8.42
CA THR A 121 12.97 -3.56 9.40
C THR A 121 13.69 -2.31 8.92
N GLU A 122 13.83 -2.09 7.61
CA GLU A 122 14.70 -1.05 7.01
C GLU A 122 13.97 -0.13 6.01
N VAL A 123 12.88 0.49 6.45
CA VAL A 123 12.03 1.41 5.65
C VAL A 123 12.22 2.89 5.96
#